data_AF-A0A101G6N0-F1
#
_entry.id   AF-A0A101G6N0-F1
#
_cell.length_a   1.000
_cell.length_b   1.000
_cell.length_c   1.000
_cell.angle_alpha   90.00
_cell.angle_beta   90.00
_cell.angle_gamma   90.00
#
_symmetry.space_group_name_H-M   'P 1'
#
loop_
_entity.id
_entity.type
_entity.pdbx_description
1 polymer ?
#
loop_
_entity_poly.entity_id
_entity_poly.type
_entity_poly.pdbx_seq_one_letter_code
_entity_poly.pdbx_strand_id
1 'polypeptide(L)'
;MAPFIVKIDPYEIEKTLNRMFSPEWLRDTAAKAGYVQRSRKIDPATLFWILVLGFGVGVQRTLASLRRAYETAAAETLVPSAFYYRFNKGLIAFLKECLAHGIADLATSYQPHHFR
;
A
#
# COMPACT_ATOMS: atom_id res chain seq x y z
N MET A 1 -13.59 -36.17 -16.14
CA MET A 1 -13.61 -34.86 -15.47
C MET A 1 -12.33 -34.13 -15.86
N ALA A 2 -12.37 -33.22 -16.84
CA ALA A 2 -11.19 -32.42 -17.16
C ALA A 2 -10.96 -31.41 -16.02
N PRO A 3 -9.73 -31.17 -15.56
CA PRO A 3 -9.48 -30.16 -14.54
C PRO A 3 -9.88 -28.81 -15.12
N PHE A 4 -10.77 -28.11 -14.41
CA PHE A 4 -11.05 -26.70 -14.67
C PHE A 4 -9.77 -25.93 -14.31
N ILE A 5 -8.86 -25.78 -15.27
CA ILE A 5 -7.73 -24.86 -15.10
C ILE A 5 -8.35 -23.47 -15.16
N VAL A 6 -8.62 -22.91 -13.98
CA VAL A 6 -8.94 -21.50 -13.85
C VAL A 6 -7.72 -20.76 -14.39
N LYS A 7 -7.82 -20.23 -15.60
CA LYS A 7 -6.83 -19.30 -16.15
C LYS A 7 -6.95 -18.00 -15.34
N ILE A 8 -6.27 -17.94 -14.20
CA ILE A 8 -6.10 -16.71 -13.45
C ILE A 8 -5.10 -15.88 -14.26
N ASP A 9 -5.52 -14.70 -14.71
CA ASP A 9 -4.57 -13.76 -15.30
C ASP A 9 -3.51 -13.43 -14.24
N PRO A 10 -2.21 -13.62 -14.54
CA PRO A 10 -1.13 -13.45 -13.56
C PRO A 10 -1.08 -12.04 -12.95
N TYR A 11 -1.73 -11.06 -13.57
CA TYR A 11 -1.81 -9.67 -13.11
C TYR A 11 -3.10 -9.33 -12.36
N GLU A 12 -4.01 -10.27 -12.11
CA GLU A 12 -5.30 -9.96 -11.46
C GLU A 12 -5.14 -9.39 -10.04
N ILE A 13 -4.16 -9.89 -9.28
CA ILE A 13 -3.85 -9.37 -7.95
C ILE A 13 -3.37 -7.92 -8.07
N GLU A 14 -2.43 -7.65 -8.99
CA GLU A 14 -1.89 -6.32 -9.22
C GLU A 14 -2.98 -5.34 -9.68
N LYS A 15 -3.81 -5.74 -10.65
CA LYS A 15 -4.94 -4.94 -11.15
C LYS A 15 -5.93 -4.62 -10.04
N THR A 16 -6.29 -5.62 -9.24
CA THR A 16 -7.23 -5.45 -8.12
C THR A 16 -6.66 -4.49 -7.08
N LEU A 17 -5.40 -4.67 -6.70
CA LEU A 17 -4.72 -3.83 -5.71
C LEU A 17 -4.56 -2.38 -6.21
N ASN A 18 -4.18 -2.16 -7.47
CA ASN A 18 -4.05 -0.82 -8.05
C ASN A 18 -5.40 -0.13 -8.27
N ARG A 19 -6.47 -0.89 -8.56
CA ARG A 19 -7.84 -0.36 -8.59
C ARG A 19 -8.27 0.09 -7.19
N MET A 20 -8.04 -0.75 -6.18
CA MET A 20 -8.47 -0.50 -4.81
C MET A 20 -7.65 0.62 -4.15
N PHE A 21 -6.34 0.68 -4.40
CA PHE A 21 -5.43 1.65 -3.81
C PHE A 21 -4.71 2.47 -4.89
N SER A 22 -5.48 3.31 -5.60
CA SER A 22 -4.88 4.19 -6.60
C SER A 22 -3.89 5.17 -5.94
N PRO A 23 -2.80 5.57 -6.63
CA PRO A 23 -1.83 6.50 -6.07
C PRO A 23 -2.44 7.85 -5.66
N GLU A 24 -3.44 8.32 -6.38
CA GLU A 24 -4.19 9.55 -6.06
C GLU A 24 -4.96 9.40 -4.75
N TRP A 25 -5.73 8.32 -4.62
CA TRP A 25 -6.48 8.03 -3.40
C TRP A 25 -5.57 7.90 -2.18
N LEU A 26 -4.43 7.21 -2.32
CA LEU A 26 -3.46 7.05 -1.24
C LEU A 26 -2.88 8.40 -0.79
N ARG A 27 -2.56 9.29 -1.72
CA ARG A 27 -2.02 10.62 -1.40
C ARG A 27 -3.06 11.50 -0.72
N ASP A 28 -4.29 11.50 -1.21
CA ASP A 28 -5.40 12.27 -0.62
C ASP A 28 -5.73 11.78 0.80
N THR A 29 -5.81 10.47 0.98
CA THR A 29 -6.06 9.87 2.30
C THR A 29 -4.91 10.16 3.26
N ALA A 30 -3.66 10.10 2.80
CA ALA A 30 -2.50 10.48 3.61
C ALA A 30 -2.52 11.95 4.04
N ALA A 31 -2.97 12.85 3.16
CA ALA A 31 -3.13 14.26 3.48
C ALA A 31 -4.25 14.47 4.52
N LYS A 32 -5.42 13.88 4.29
CA LYS A 32 -6.59 13.95 5.20
C LYS A 32 -6.29 13.37 6.58
N ALA A 33 -5.53 12.27 6.65
CA ALA A 33 -5.11 11.63 7.89
C ALA A 33 -3.97 12.38 8.63
N GLY A 34 -3.48 13.49 8.06
CA GLY A 34 -2.38 14.27 8.64
C GLY A 34 -1.02 13.56 8.61
N TYR A 35 -0.88 12.51 7.81
CA TYR A 35 0.37 11.76 7.65
C TYR A 35 1.43 12.58 6.89
N VAL A 36 1.01 13.33 5.86
CA VAL A 36 1.90 14.22 5.11
C VAL A 36 1.37 15.66 5.15
N GLN A 37 2.13 16.53 5.83
CA GLN A 37 1.86 17.98 5.88
C GLN A 37 2.79 18.77 4.92
N ARG A 38 3.92 18.19 4.51
CA ARG A 38 4.80 18.69 3.43
C ARG A 38 5.39 17.50 2.65
N SER A 39 4.98 17.32 1.38
CA SER A 39 5.62 16.37 0.47
C SER A 39 6.88 17.02 -0.11
N ARG A 40 8.06 16.59 0.32
CA ARG A 40 9.29 16.95 -0.41
C ARG A 40 10.23 15.79 -0.70
N LYS A 41 10.09 14.64 -0.03
CA LYS A 41 10.99 13.47 -0.20
C LYS A 41 10.38 12.08 0.02
N ILE A 42 9.18 11.99 0.60
CA ILE A 42 8.54 10.69 0.83
C ILE A 42 7.13 10.74 0.30
N ASP A 43 6.88 10.00 -0.77
CA ASP A 43 5.58 9.82 -1.39
C ASP A 43 4.77 8.78 -0.58
N PRO A 44 3.55 9.12 -0.12
CA PRO A 44 2.71 8.18 0.61
C PRO A 44 2.38 6.90 -0.16
N ALA A 45 2.17 6.99 -1.47
CA ALA A 45 1.79 5.82 -2.27
C ALA A 45 2.97 4.85 -2.40
N THR A 46 4.18 5.36 -2.72
CA THR A 46 5.38 4.54 -2.72
C THR A 46 5.63 3.91 -1.35
N LEU A 47 5.54 4.68 -0.26
CA LEU A 47 5.77 4.11 1.08
C LEU A 47 4.72 3.05 1.45
N PHE A 48 3.46 3.27 1.07
CA PHE A 48 2.39 2.30 1.28
C PHE A 48 2.75 0.94 0.66
N TRP A 49 3.17 0.91 -0.59
CA TRP A 49 3.58 -0.33 -1.25
C TRP A 49 4.83 -0.97 -0.62
N ILE A 50 5.80 -0.17 -0.18
CA ILE A 50 6.97 -0.69 0.56
C ILE A 50 6.56 -1.37 1.87
N LEU A 51 5.60 -0.80 2.59
CA LEU A 51 5.12 -1.36 3.85
C LEU A 51 4.23 -2.59 3.64
N VAL A 52 3.32 -2.50 2.66
CA VAL A 52 2.32 -3.53 2.37
C VAL A 52 2.93 -4.70 1.62
N LEU A 53 3.94 -4.54 0.76
CA LEU A 53 4.57 -5.66 0.05
C LEU A 53 5.90 -6.09 0.67
N GLY A 54 6.50 -5.24 1.51
CA GLY A 54 7.77 -5.52 2.18
C GLY A 54 7.72 -6.63 3.24
N PHE A 55 6.56 -7.24 3.50
CA PHE A 55 6.45 -8.37 4.43
C PHE A 55 7.06 -9.67 3.88
N GLY A 56 7.27 -9.80 2.56
CA GLY A 56 7.65 -11.08 1.94
C GLY A 56 9.16 -11.35 1.78
N VAL A 57 10.04 -10.36 2.01
CA VAL A 57 11.41 -10.40 1.46
C VAL A 57 12.53 -10.52 2.50
N GLY A 58 12.23 -10.78 3.79
CA GLY A 58 13.30 -10.98 4.78
C GLY A 58 12.86 -11.48 6.16
N VAL A 59 13.79 -12.16 6.84
CA VAL A 59 13.61 -12.75 8.18
C VAL A 59 13.41 -11.68 9.27
N GLN A 60 13.92 -10.46 9.07
CA GLN A 60 13.71 -9.31 9.96
C GLN A 60 13.32 -8.04 9.19
N ARG A 61 12.23 -7.41 9.64
CA ARG A 61 11.79 -6.09 9.16
C ARG A 61 12.45 -5.01 10.00
N THR A 62 13.50 -4.39 9.48
CA THR A 62 14.15 -3.25 10.14
C THR A 62 13.75 -1.96 9.44
N LEU A 63 13.75 -0.83 10.16
CA LEU A 63 13.54 0.48 9.53
C LEU A 63 14.60 0.77 8.45
N ALA A 64 15.82 0.25 8.63
CA ALA A 64 16.90 0.39 7.66
C ALA A 64 16.63 -0.39 6.36
N SER A 65 16.09 -1.61 6.44
CA SER A 65 15.74 -2.40 5.25
C SER A 65 14.57 -1.79 4.49
N LEU A 66 13.54 -1.30 5.20
CA LEU A 66 12.42 -0.57 4.59
C LEU A 66 12.88 0.72 3.92
N ARG A 67 13.81 1.45 4.54
CA ARG A 67 14.40 2.66 3.93
C ARG A 67 15.11 2.33 2.61
N ARG A 68 15.96 1.30 2.58
CA ARG A 68 16.67 0.89 1.36
C ARG A 68 15.69 0.47 0.26
N ALA A 69 14.64 -0.28 0.61
CA ALA A 69 13.62 -0.67 -0.35
C ALA A 69 12.90 0.56 -0.94
N TYR A 70 12.58 1.56 -0.09
CA TYR A 70 12.03 2.83 -0.54
C TYR A 70 13.00 3.60 -1.45
N GLU A 71 14.27 3.71 -1.07
CA GLU A 71 15.31 4.39 -1.87
C GLU A 71 15.44 3.76 -3.27
N THR A 72 15.43 2.43 -3.36
CA THR A 72 15.42 1.70 -4.63
C THR A 72 14.16 2.00 -5.45
N ALA A 73 12.98 1.96 -4.83
CA ALA A 73 11.71 2.17 -5.55
C ALA A 73 11.50 3.62 -5.99
N ALA A 74 11.99 4.58 -5.23
CA ALA A 74 11.86 6.01 -5.52
C ALA A 74 13.02 6.57 -6.35
N ALA A 75 14.09 5.80 -6.57
CA ALA A 75 15.35 6.29 -7.13
C ALA A 75 15.91 7.53 -6.39
N GLU A 76 15.73 7.55 -5.06
CA GLU A 76 16.13 8.66 -4.19
C GLU A 76 17.03 8.15 -3.05
N THR A 77 17.88 9.03 -2.51
CA THR A 77 18.65 8.74 -1.28
C THR A 77 18.10 9.59 -0.14
N LEU A 78 17.83 8.95 1.00
CA LEU A 78 17.25 9.54 2.19
C LEU A 78 18.17 9.37 3.39
N VAL A 79 18.38 10.46 4.11
CA VAL A 79 18.98 10.39 5.45
C VAL A 79 18.07 9.56 6.37
N PRO A 80 18.61 8.69 7.25
CA PRO A 80 17.80 7.79 8.08
C PRO A 80 16.70 8.49 8.87
N SER A 81 17.01 9.63 9.49
CA SER A 81 16.06 10.40 10.30
C SER A 81 14.84 10.85 9.48
N ALA A 82 15.03 11.31 8.24
CA ALA A 82 13.94 11.75 7.37
C ALA A 82 12.95 10.62 7.05
N PHE A 83 13.44 9.38 6.97
CA PHE A 83 12.60 8.19 6.81
C PHE A 83 11.93 7.80 8.13
N TYR A 84 12.68 7.77 9.23
CA TYR A 84 12.17 7.28 10.53
C TYR A 84 11.09 8.21 11.11
N TYR A 85 11.18 9.52 10.90
CA TYR A 85 10.14 10.47 11.31
C TYR A 85 8.77 10.23 10.65
N ARG A 86 8.71 9.44 9.58
CA ARG A 86 7.43 9.04 8.96
C ARG A 86 6.68 7.97 9.76
N PHE A 87 7.34 7.28 10.67
CA PHE A 87 6.69 6.33 11.58
C PHE A 87 6.09 7.07 12.77
N ASN A 88 4.98 7.77 12.50
CA ASN A 88 4.31 8.64 13.46
C ASN A 88 2.80 8.31 13.55
N LYS A 89 2.07 9.03 14.41
CA LYS A 89 0.63 8.82 14.61
C LYS A 89 -0.20 9.03 13.34
N GLY A 90 0.23 9.95 12.46
CA GLY A 90 -0.42 10.17 11.16
C GLY A 90 -0.31 8.94 10.26
N LEU A 91 0.84 8.25 10.24
CA LEU A 91 0.98 6.99 9.50
C LEU A 91 -0.01 5.93 10.01
N ILE A 92 -0.21 5.84 11.33
CA ILE A 92 -1.17 4.90 11.92
C ILE A 92 -2.60 5.24 11.48
N ALA A 93 -2.98 6.52 11.51
CA ALA A 93 -4.29 6.96 11.03
C ALA A 93 -4.48 6.63 9.55
N PHE A 94 -3.49 6.94 8.71
CA PHE A 94 -3.49 6.61 7.29
C PHE A 94 -3.67 5.11 7.03
N LEU A 95 -2.92 4.24 7.71
CA LEU A 95 -3.04 2.79 7.52
C LEU A 95 -4.39 2.23 7.98
N LYS A 96 -5.01 2.82 9.01
CA LYS A 96 -6.37 2.46 9.43
C LYS A 96 -7.40 2.80 8.36
N GLU A 97 -7.28 3.97 7.73
CA GLU A 97 -8.14 4.36 6.59
C GLU A 97 -7.94 3.41 5.41
N CYS A 98 -6.69 3.06 5.05
CA CYS A 98 -6.43 2.08 4.00
C CYS A 98 -7.04 0.71 4.32
N LEU A 99 -6.97 0.25 5.56
CA LEU A 99 -7.58 -1.01 5.99
C LEU A 99 -9.11 -0.97 5.88
N ALA A 100 -9.73 0.10 6.39
CA ALA A 100 -11.18 0.27 6.31
C ALA A 100 -11.67 0.32 4.86
N HIS A 101 -10.97 1.07 4.00
CA HIS A 101 -11.24 1.15 2.57
C HIS A 101 -11.10 -0.22 1.88
N GLY A 102 -10.03 -0.95 2.15
CA GLY A 102 -9.81 -2.28 1.58
C GLY A 102 -10.90 -3.29 2.00
N ILE A 103 -11.33 -3.27 3.27
CA ILE A 103 -12.43 -4.12 3.74
C ILE A 103 -13.75 -3.75 3.03
N ALA A 104 -14.05 -2.46 2.87
CA ALA A 104 -15.27 -1.99 2.21
C ALA A 104 -15.31 -2.37 0.72
N ASP A 105 -14.20 -2.21 0.00
CA ASP A 105 -14.09 -2.62 -1.41
C ASP A 105 -14.22 -4.14 -1.56
N LEU A 106 -13.62 -4.93 -0.66
CA LEU A 106 -13.79 -6.39 -0.65
C LEU A 106 -15.22 -6.82 -0.34
N ALA A 107 -15.90 -6.16 0.60
CA ALA A 107 -17.29 -6.46 0.93
C ALA A 107 -18.21 -6.20 -0.28
N THR A 108 -17.97 -5.11 -1.01
CA THR A 108 -18.72 -4.75 -2.23
C THR A 108 -18.42 -5.73 -3.37
N SER A 109 -17.16 -6.14 -3.51
CA SER A 109 -16.73 -7.10 -4.54
C SER A 109 -17.20 -8.53 -4.26
N TYR A 110 -17.41 -8.89 -2.99
CA TYR A 110 -17.95 -10.19 -2.56
C TYR A 110 -19.47 -10.31 -2.75
N GLN A 111 -20.16 -9.26 -3.24
CA GLN A 111 -21.58 -9.32 -3.61
C GLN A 111 -21.77 -9.47 -5.13
N PRO A 112 -21.51 -10.65 -5.75
CA PRO A 112 -21.94 -10.91 -7.11
C PRO A 112 -23.40 -11.38 -7.11
N HIS A 113 -24.26 -10.59 -7.77
CA HIS A 113 -25.24 -11.04 -8.77
C HIS A 113 -26.26 -12.17 -8.46
N HIS A 114 -26.46 -12.58 -7.20
CA HIS A 114 -27.41 -13.65 -6.85
C HIS A 114 -28.89 -13.22 -6.74
N PHE A 115 -29.22 -11.95 -7.02
CA PHE A 115 -30.60 -11.48 -7.08
C PHE A 115 -30.81 -10.55 -8.28
N ARG A 116 -30.90 -11.14 -9.47
CA ARG A 116 -31.72 -10.62 -10.57
C ARG A 116 -32.24 -11.77 -11.40
#